data_AF-A0A959QUT3-F1
#
_entry.id   AF-A0A959QUT3-F1
#
_cell.length_a   1.000
_cell.length_b   1.000
_cell.length_c   1.000
_cell.angle_alpha   90.00
_cell.angle_beta   90.00
_cell.angle_gamma   90.00
#
_symmetry.space_group_name_H-M   'P 1'
#
loop_
_entity.id
_entity.type
_entity.pdbx_description
1 polymer ?
#
loop_
_entity_poly.entity_id
_entity_poly.type
_entity_poly.pdbx_seq_one_letter_code
_entity_poly.pdbx_strand_id
1 'polypeptide(L)'
;EKVILLSELDDDRSVSLDALVNVLKPKSSIKDTPHPTCFFEYGYSLIAKLEATGKAGNSIVYSCAVNKFKSHIKKPRLEFKDITYKVLSEFSDAMLVEGIKINTVSVYMRTIRAIYNKAIKEGIADYAAYPFNSYKIKNEKTLSRTLTVKELKSIVDLTLDVNSASWHWRNVFMLSFYMIGMNLADLLTINESAIVDGRVVFRRKKTGKIYSIKIQKPAQDILYYYRAGMVDKKDDYVLPMIKSGLKPMEQRKAILQSVHTCNNYLKKLAQQCNIGKPVSTYYARYSWANIARRIGYSKDIIAEALGHEYGNRVTGIYLDSYDTEIIDDVNTKVIEAVLTKKGAL
;
A
#
# COMPACT_ATOMS: atom_id res chain seq x y z
N GLU A 1 41.72 -10.17 -9.99
CA GLU A 1 42.82 -10.01 -10.97
C GLU A 1 42.53 -10.87 -12.19
N LYS A 2 42.86 -10.41 -13.41
CA LYS A 2 42.92 -11.29 -14.58
C LYS A 2 44.36 -11.78 -14.69
N VAL A 3 44.57 -13.09 -14.52
CA VAL A 3 45.87 -13.73 -14.73
C VAL A 3 45.93 -14.16 -16.20
N ILE A 4 46.97 -13.74 -16.92
CA ILE A 4 47.26 -14.17 -18.29
C ILE A 4 48.43 -15.14 -18.22
N LEU A 5 48.23 -16.39 -18.65
CA LEU A 5 49.31 -17.36 -18.82
C LEU A 5 50.04 -17.03 -20.12
N LEU A 6 51.30 -16.61 -20.01
CA LEU A 6 52.17 -16.25 -21.13
C LEU A 6 52.55 -17.42 -22.04
N SER A 7 52.16 -18.66 -21.71
CA SER A 7 52.48 -19.87 -22.45
C SER A 7 51.67 -20.07 -23.75
N GLU A 8 50.73 -19.18 -24.08
CA GLU A 8 49.96 -19.23 -25.34
C GLU A 8 50.48 -18.27 -26.42
N LEU A 9 51.63 -17.62 -26.19
CA LEU A 9 52.31 -16.79 -27.19
C LEU A 9 53.51 -17.57 -27.71
N ASP A 10 53.45 -17.99 -28.98
CA ASP A 10 54.56 -18.63 -29.70
C ASP A 10 55.87 -17.87 -29.47
N ASP A 11 56.93 -18.63 -29.17
CA ASP A 11 58.31 -18.14 -29.07
C ASP A 11 58.69 -17.39 -30.36
N ASP A 12 59.44 -16.28 -30.19
CA ASP A 12 60.02 -15.41 -31.24
C ASP A 12 59.20 -14.25 -31.86
N ARG A 13 58.20 -13.69 -31.18
CA ARG A 13 57.71 -12.33 -31.55
C ARG A 13 57.56 -11.38 -30.37
N SER A 14 58.23 -10.23 -30.46
CA SER A 14 58.08 -9.12 -29.53
C SER A 14 56.62 -8.65 -29.48
N VAL A 15 56.03 -8.67 -28.28
CA VAL A 15 54.66 -8.18 -28.04
C VAL A 15 54.73 -6.68 -27.79
N SER A 16 54.07 -5.88 -28.63
CA SER A 16 54.01 -4.43 -28.43
C SER A 16 53.09 -4.06 -27.27
N LEU A 17 53.40 -2.94 -26.60
CA LEU A 17 52.58 -2.42 -25.48
C LEU A 17 51.12 -2.18 -25.90
N ASP A 18 50.90 -1.78 -27.16
CA ASP A 18 49.58 -1.55 -27.73
C ASP A 18 48.75 -2.83 -27.86
N ALA A 19 49.39 -3.96 -28.16
CA ALA A 19 48.72 -5.26 -28.22
C ALA A 19 48.19 -5.68 -26.84
N LEU A 20 48.99 -5.46 -25.79
CA LEU A 20 48.61 -5.71 -24.40
C LEU A 20 47.47 -4.80 -23.93
N VAL A 21 47.51 -3.50 -24.29
CA VAL A 21 46.44 -2.55 -23.98
C VAL A 21 45.12 -2.95 -24.65
N ASN A 22 45.15 -3.45 -25.88
CA ASN A 22 43.94 -3.90 -26.58
C ASN A 22 43.33 -5.19 -26.01
N VAL A 23 44.14 -6.09 -25.44
CA VAL A 23 43.64 -7.29 -24.74
C VAL A 23 43.04 -6.94 -23.37
N LEU A 24 43.58 -5.92 -22.70
CA LEU A 24 43.12 -5.47 -21.39
C LEU A 24 41.90 -4.52 -21.45
N LYS A 25 41.63 -3.90 -22.60
CA LYS A 25 40.40 -3.13 -22.79
C LYS A 25 39.18 -4.06 -22.66
N PRO A 26 38.20 -3.75 -21.80
CA PRO A 26 36.96 -4.52 -21.77
C PRO A 26 36.33 -4.47 -23.16
N LYS A 27 36.01 -5.64 -23.74
CA LYS A 27 35.17 -5.74 -24.94
C LYS A 27 33.80 -5.16 -24.60
N SER A 28 33.63 -3.84 -24.75
CA SER A 28 32.33 -3.18 -24.74
C SER A 28 31.65 -3.47 -26.07
N SER A 29 31.10 -4.67 -26.19
CA SER A 29 30.17 -5.02 -27.26
C SER A 29 28.86 -5.49 -26.63
N ILE A 30 28.22 -4.59 -25.89
CA ILE A 30 26.77 -4.62 -25.76
C ILE A 30 26.27 -3.68 -26.84
N LYS A 31 25.47 -4.18 -27.77
CA LYS A 31 24.79 -3.34 -28.77
C LYS A 31 24.00 -2.27 -28.00
N ASP A 32 24.45 -1.02 -28.09
CA ASP A 32 23.75 0.15 -27.56
C ASP A 32 22.38 0.24 -28.23
N THR A 33 21.37 -0.36 -27.60
CA THR A 33 20.04 0.22 -27.71
C THR A 33 20.12 1.53 -26.93
N PRO A 34 19.72 2.68 -27.50
CA PRO A 34 19.84 3.96 -26.81
C PRO A 34 19.03 3.89 -25.52
N HIS A 35 19.73 3.69 -24.40
CA HIS A 35 19.13 3.72 -23.09
C HIS A 35 18.62 5.15 -22.86
N PRO A 36 17.37 5.34 -22.42
CA PRO A 36 16.82 6.68 -22.24
C PRO A 36 17.62 7.41 -21.15
N THR A 37 18.48 8.35 -21.56
CA THR A 37 19.23 9.24 -20.65
C THR A 37 18.32 10.28 -19.99
N CYS A 38 17.10 10.45 -20.52
CA CYS A 38 16.08 11.35 -20.02
C CYS A 38 15.27 10.72 -18.88
N PHE A 39 15.25 11.38 -17.72
CA PHE A 39 14.49 10.96 -16.55
C PHE A 39 13.00 10.78 -16.83
N PHE A 40 12.38 11.69 -17.59
CA PHE A 40 10.94 11.62 -17.86
C PHE A 40 10.58 10.44 -18.76
N GLU A 41 11.34 10.22 -19.84
CA GLU A 41 11.13 9.08 -20.75
C GLU A 41 11.26 7.75 -19.99
N TYR A 42 12.30 7.62 -19.16
CA TYR A 42 12.48 6.45 -18.32
C TYR A 42 11.36 6.32 -17.27
N GLY A 43 10.92 7.41 -16.65
CA GLY A 43 9.79 7.43 -15.74
C GLY A 43 8.50 6.90 -16.40
N TYR A 44 8.19 7.35 -17.63
CA TYR A 44 7.03 6.89 -18.39
C TYR A 44 7.14 5.42 -18.83
N SER A 45 8.32 4.94 -19.20
CA SER A 45 8.51 3.52 -19.52
C SER A 45 8.29 2.62 -18.29
N LEU A 46 8.71 3.07 -17.10
CA LEU A 46 8.41 2.39 -15.84
C LEU A 46 6.92 2.37 -15.51
N ILE A 47 6.21 3.48 -15.77
CA ILE A 47 4.76 3.58 -15.60
C ILE A 47 4.06 2.55 -16.49
N ALA A 48 4.38 2.52 -17.78
CA ALA A 48 3.81 1.56 -18.73
C ALA A 48 4.07 0.10 -18.31
N LYS A 49 5.29 -0.20 -17.83
CA LYS A 49 5.63 -1.53 -17.29
C LYS A 49 4.81 -1.88 -16.04
N LEU A 50 4.57 -0.92 -15.15
CA LEU A 50 3.72 -1.14 -13.96
C LEU A 50 2.26 -1.42 -14.35
N GLU A 51 1.76 -0.77 -15.40
CA GLU A 51 0.41 -1.01 -15.93
C GLU A 51 0.29 -2.39 -16.57
N ALA A 52 1.24 -2.74 -17.45
CA ALA A 52 1.29 -4.05 -18.10
C ALA A 52 1.41 -5.21 -17.10
N THR A 53 2.06 -4.98 -15.95
CA THR A 53 2.20 -5.99 -14.88
C THR A 53 1.08 -5.94 -13.83
N GLY A 54 -0.01 -5.21 -14.09
CA GLY A 54 -1.19 -5.16 -13.21
C GLY A 54 -0.99 -4.35 -11.92
N LYS A 55 0.13 -3.61 -11.77
CA LYS A 55 0.45 -2.77 -10.60
C LYS A 55 -0.13 -1.36 -10.73
N ALA A 56 -1.40 -1.25 -11.11
CA ALA A 56 -2.08 0.02 -11.41
C ALA A 56 -1.99 1.07 -10.29
N GLY A 57 -2.01 0.63 -9.02
CA GLY A 57 -1.84 1.54 -7.88
C GLY A 57 -0.48 2.23 -7.84
N ASN A 58 0.59 1.49 -8.16
CA ASN A 58 1.94 2.05 -8.24
C ASN A 58 2.11 2.91 -9.49
N SER A 59 1.55 2.48 -10.63
CA SER A 59 1.54 3.30 -11.85
C SER A 59 1.02 4.71 -11.57
N ILE A 60 -0.15 4.84 -10.93
CA ILE A 60 -0.75 6.15 -10.63
C ILE A 60 0.18 7.01 -9.76
N VAL A 61 0.80 6.43 -8.72
CA VAL A 61 1.75 7.16 -7.87
C VAL A 61 2.96 7.65 -8.66
N TYR A 62 3.48 6.81 -9.56
CA TYR A 62 4.58 7.16 -10.47
C TYR A 62 4.17 8.27 -11.44
N SER A 63 3.04 8.12 -12.12
CA SER A 63 2.47 9.10 -13.03
C SER A 63 2.26 10.46 -12.37
N CYS A 64 1.66 10.50 -11.17
CA CYS A 64 1.47 11.75 -10.43
C CYS A 64 2.81 12.43 -10.10
N ALA A 65 3.80 11.68 -9.62
CA ALA A 65 5.10 12.25 -9.26
C ALA A 65 5.87 12.74 -10.49
N VAL A 66 5.94 11.92 -11.55
CA VAL A 66 6.65 12.24 -12.80
C VAL A 66 6.02 13.46 -13.47
N ASN A 67 4.69 13.49 -13.59
CA ASN A 67 3.99 14.62 -14.21
C ASN A 67 4.12 15.90 -13.39
N LYS A 68 4.02 15.81 -12.06
CA LYS A 68 4.18 16.98 -11.20
C LYS A 68 5.61 17.53 -11.26
N PHE A 69 6.61 16.64 -11.26
CA PHE A 69 8.01 17.03 -11.42
C PHE A 69 8.27 17.64 -12.80
N LYS A 70 7.77 17.03 -13.88
CA LYS A 70 7.87 17.58 -15.24
C LYS A 70 7.26 18.97 -15.36
N SER A 71 6.08 19.17 -14.78
CA SER A 71 5.41 20.48 -14.74
C SER A 71 6.21 21.55 -14.00
N HIS A 72 6.94 21.17 -12.94
CA HIS A 72 7.78 22.11 -12.20
C HIS A 72 9.06 22.47 -12.98
N ILE A 73 9.71 21.47 -13.59
CA ILE A 73 10.96 21.65 -14.33
C ILE A 73 10.76 22.49 -15.60
N LYS A 74 9.57 22.44 -16.20
CA LYS A 74 9.20 23.21 -17.41
C LYS A 74 10.16 23.00 -18.60
N LYS A 75 10.87 21.86 -18.62
CA LYS A 75 11.70 21.42 -19.75
C LYS A 75 11.16 20.11 -20.32
N PRO A 76 11.21 19.91 -21.64
CA PRO A 76 10.72 18.67 -22.27
C PRO A 76 11.62 17.47 -21.93
N ARG A 77 12.92 17.72 -21.70
CA ARG A 77 13.93 16.72 -21.35
C ARG A 77 14.66 17.14 -20.07
N LEU A 78 15.07 16.15 -19.30
CA LEU A 78 15.86 16.31 -18.08
C LEU A 78 16.75 15.09 -17.95
N GLU A 79 18.07 15.26 -18.00
CA GLU A 79 18.98 14.15 -17.79
C GLU A 79 19.09 13.81 -16.30
N PHE A 80 19.44 12.56 -15.98
CA PHE A 80 19.63 12.15 -14.59
C PHE A 80 20.68 12.98 -13.86
N LYS A 81 21.77 13.35 -14.54
CA LYS A 81 22.85 14.17 -13.96
C LYS A 81 22.42 15.59 -13.59
N ASP A 82 21.37 16.10 -14.24
CA ASP A 82 20.85 17.46 -14.00
C ASP A 82 19.92 17.52 -12.77
N ILE A 83 19.52 16.37 -12.24
CA ILE A 83 18.72 16.29 -11.01
C ILE A 83 19.68 16.43 -9.82
N THR A 84 19.97 17.67 -9.46
CA THR A 84 20.86 18.00 -8.33
C THR A 84 20.10 18.16 -7.03
N TYR A 85 20.82 18.28 -5.91
CA TYR A 85 20.24 18.67 -4.61
C TYR A 85 19.40 19.95 -4.73
N LYS A 86 19.92 20.96 -5.46
CA LYS A 86 19.24 22.24 -5.66
C LYS A 86 17.89 22.05 -6.35
N VAL A 87 17.84 21.27 -7.43
CA VAL A 87 16.60 20.96 -8.16
C VAL A 87 15.58 20.27 -7.26
N LEU A 88 16.02 19.32 -6.42
CA LEU A 88 15.12 18.66 -5.47
C LEU A 88 14.61 19.61 -4.38
N SER A 89 15.47 20.48 -3.86
CA SER A 89 15.07 21.48 -2.86
C SER A 89 14.05 22.46 -3.43
N GLU A 90 14.35 23.05 -4.59
CA GLU A 90 13.46 23.99 -5.29
C GLU A 90 12.12 23.35 -5.63
N PHE A 91 12.11 22.09 -6.08
CA PHE A 91 10.88 21.35 -6.30
C PHE A 91 10.09 21.19 -5.00
N SER A 92 10.72 20.76 -3.91
CA SER A 92 10.06 20.60 -2.62
C SER A 92 9.44 21.91 -2.13
N ASP A 93 10.21 23.00 -2.18
CA ASP A 93 9.79 24.31 -1.69
C ASP A 93 8.63 24.85 -2.53
N ALA A 94 8.71 24.72 -3.86
CA ALA A 94 7.61 25.09 -4.74
C ALA A 94 6.31 24.31 -4.43
N MET A 95 6.39 23.00 -4.16
CA MET A 95 5.21 22.21 -3.78
C MET A 95 4.59 22.71 -2.46
N LEU A 96 5.42 23.08 -1.48
CA LEU A 96 4.95 23.61 -0.21
C LEU A 96 4.28 25.00 -0.39
N VAL A 97 4.86 25.86 -1.24
CA VAL A 97 4.27 27.16 -1.60
C VAL A 97 2.92 27.00 -2.31
N GLU A 98 2.76 25.97 -3.15
CA GLU A 98 1.47 25.61 -3.76
C GLU A 98 0.45 25.01 -2.76
N GLY A 99 0.80 24.89 -1.47
CA GLY A 99 -0.07 24.34 -0.43
C GLY A 99 -0.12 22.80 -0.39
N ILE A 100 0.77 22.11 -1.10
CA ILE A 100 0.85 20.65 -1.06
C ILE A 100 1.48 20.22 0.26
N LYS A 101 0.78 19.36 1.01
CA LYS A 101 1.25 18.87 2.32
C LYS A 101 2.57 18.11 2.21
N ILE A 102 3.43 18.24 3.21
CA ILE A 102 4.78 17.63 3.22
C ILE A 102 4.77 16.12 2.98
N ASN A 103 3.75 15.40 3.47
CA ASN A 103 3.65 13.95 3.27
C ASN A 103 3.34 13.59 1.82
N THR A 104 2.64 14.45 1.08
CA THR A 104 2.44 14.31 -0.37
C THR A 104 3.73 14.63 -1.11
N VAL A 105 4.45 15.69 -0.74
CA VAL A 105 5.78 15.99 -1.29
C VAL A 105 6.76 14.83 -1.05
N SER A 106 6.73 14.23 0.14
CA SER A 106 7.49 13.03 0.51
C SER A 106 7.17 11.83 -0.38
N VAL A 107 5.92 11.66 -0.82
CA VAL A 107 5.54 10.63 -1.80
C VAL A 107 6.20 10.93 -3.15
N TYR A 108 6.13 12.16 -3.65
CA TYR A 108 6.80 12.53 -4.90
C TYR A 108 8.31 12.28 -4.84
N MET A 109 8.97 12.73 -3.78
CA MET A 109 10.41 12.55 -3.61
C MET A 109 10.82 11.08 -3.51
N ARG A 110 10.06 10.24 -2.79
CA ARG A 110 10.35 8.81 -2.71
C ARG A 110 10.18 8.12 -4.06
N THR A 111 9.22 8.57 -4.86
CA THR A 111 8.98 8.03 -6.20
C THR A 111 10.09 8.45 -7.17
N ILE A 112 10.48 9.73 -7.18
CA ILE A 112 11.63 10.22 -7.97
C ILE A 112 12.90 9.45 -7.60
N ARG A 113 13.16 9.26 -6.30
CA ARG A 113 14.27 8.46 -5.80
C ARG A 113 14.20 7.01 -6.27
N ALA A 114 13.01 6.39 -6.26
CA ALA A 114 12.84 5.02 -6.71
C ALA A 114 13.13 4.86 -8.22
N ILE A 115 12.69 5.83 -9.03
CA ILE A 115 13.01 5.88 -10.47
C ILE A 115 14.52 6.01 -10.67
N TYR A 116 15.16 6.96 -9.98
CA TYR A 116 16.60 7.17 -10.07
C TYR A 116 17.40 5.92 -9.64
N ASN A 117 17.04 5.31 -8.51
CA ASN A 117 17.70 4.09 -8.02
C ASN A 117 17.60 2.94 -9.02
N LYS A 118 16.47 2.85 -9.74
CA LYS A 118 16.27 1.81 -10.74
C LYS A 118 17.12 2.09 -11.99
N ALA A 119 17.20 3.35 -12.41
CA ALA A 119 18.08 3.75 -13.50
C ALA A 119 19.55 3.44 -13.20
N ILE A 120 20.02 3.68 -11.96
CA ILE A 120 21.37 3.30 -11.54
C ILE A 120 21.59 1.79 -11.65
N LYS A 121 20.65 0.99 -11.14
CA LYS A 121 20.74 -0.49 -11.21
C LYS A 121 20.76 -1.03 -12.64
N GLU A 122 20.14 -0.32 -13.57
CA GLU A 122 20.08 -0.67 -14.98
C GLU A 122 21.22 -0.02 -15.80
N GLY A 123 22.17 0.68 -15.17
CA GLY A 123 23.31 1.32 -15.83
C GLY A 123 22.97 2.58 -16.62
N ILE A 124 21.76 3.13 -16.45
CA ILE A 124 21.24 4.29 -17.20
C ILE A 124 21.67 5.61 -16.54
N ALA A 125 21.86 5.61 -15.22
CA ALA A 125 22.26 6.77 -14.45
C ALA A 125 23.51 6.45 -13.62
N ASP A 126 24.38 7.44 -13.45
CA ASP A 126 25.58 7.30 -12.63
C ASP A 126 25.26 7.51 -11.14
N TYR A 127 25.82 6.65 -10.29
CA TYR A 127 25.76 6.81 -8.85
C TYR A 127 26.50 8.07 -8.37
N ALA A 128 27.55 8.51 -9.06
CA ALA A 128 28.29 9.73 -8.70
C ALA A 128 27.41 10.99 -8.75
N ALA A 129 26.42 11.02 -9.66
CA ALA A 129 25.47 12.13 -9.80
C ALA A 129 24.22 11.99 -8.91
N TYR A 130 24.16 10.99 -8.02
CA TYR A 130 22.97 10.65 -7.26
C TYR A 130 22.64 11.69 -6.16
N PRO A 131 21.54 12.46 -6.26
CA PRO A 131 21.30 13.60 -5.37
C PRO A 131 20.72 13.22 -4.00
N PHE A 132 20.17 12.01 -3.83
CA PHE A 132 19.50 11.60 -2.59
C PHE A 132 20.48 11.08 -1.52
N ASN A 133 21.79 11.08 -1.79
CA ASN A 133 22.81 10.96 -0.73
C ASN A 133 22.84 12.20 0.17
N SER A 134 22.52 13.36 -0.41
CA SER A 134 22.57 14.68 0.24
C SER A 134 21.16 15.18 0.56
N TYR A 135 20.17 14.86 -0.28
CA TYR A 135 18.79 15.27 -0.07
C TYR A 135 18.03 14.36 0.88
N LYS A 136 17.62 14.90 2.04
CA LYS A 136 16.81 14.18 3.04
C LYS A 136 15.32 14.40 2.80
N ILE A 137 14.59 13.32 2.54
CA ILE A 137 13.14 13.36 2.35
C ILE A 137 12.46 13.57 3.72
N LYS A 138 11.82 14.72 3.89
CA LYS A 138 11.05 15.06 5.09
C LYS A 138 9.70 14.32 5.14
N ASN A 139 9.20 14.06 6.34
CA ASN A 139 7.87 13.52 6.60
C ASN A 139 7.36 14.04 7.95
N GLU A 140 6.04 14.18 8.07
CA GLU A 140 5.38 14.60 9.31
C GLU A 140 4.54 13.48 9.89
N LYS A 141 4.49 13.42 11.22
CA LYS A 141 3.56 12.54 11.93
C LYS A 141 2.13 12.98 11.62
N THR A 142 1.34 12.09 11.04
CA THR A 142 -0.10 12.31 10.91
C THR A 142 -0.81 12.08 12.24
N LEU A 143 -1.87 12.83 12.51
CA LEU A 143 -2.75 12.63 13.66
C LEU A 143 -3.20 11.16 13.78
N SER A 144 -3.36 10.69 15.01
CA SER A 144 -3.87 9.34 15.29
C SER A 144 -5.27 9.17 14.70
N ARG A 145 -5.43 8.19 13.79
CA ARG A 145 -6.69 7.89 13.11
C ARG A 145 -7.49 6.83 13.87
N THR A 146 -7.79 7.09 15.13
CA THR A 146 -8.41 6.11 16.04
C THR A 146 -9.70 6.64 16.65
N LEU A 147 -10.73 5.81 16.64
CA LEU A 147 -11.91 5.95 17.47
C LEU A 147 -11.68 5.24 18.80
N THR A 148 -12.20 5.84 19.87
CA THR A 148 -12.33 5.22 21.17
C THR A 148 -13.47 4.20 21.16
N VAL A 149 -13.50 3.33 22.17
CA VAL A 149 -14.62 2.40 22.41
C VAL A 149 -15.96 3.14 22.43
N LYS A 150 -16.04 4.28 23.14
CA LYS A 150 -17.27 5.09 23.24
C LYS A 150 -17.73 5.63 21.89
N GLU A 151 -16.80 6.15 21.08
CA GLU A 151 -17.11 6.67 19.75
C GLU A 151 -17.57 5.56 18.79
N LEU A 152 -16.89 4.40 18.78
CA LEU A 152 -17.33 3.25 17.99
C LEU A 152 -18.71 2.76 18.42
N LYS A 153 -18.94 2.65 19.74
CA LYS A 153 -20.23 2.26 20.28
C LYS A 153 -21.33 3.25 19.86
N SER A 154 -21.06 4.55 19.87
CA SER A 154 -22.03 5.56 19.42
C SER A 154 -22.40 5.44 17.95
N ILE A 155 -21.46 4.98 17.09
CA ILE A 155 -21.74 4.72 15.67
C ILE A 155 -22.61 3.46 15.51
N VAL A 156 -22.31 2.41 16.28
CA VAL A 156 -23.07 1.14 16.27
C VAL A 156 -24.51 1.37 16.74
N ASP A 157 -24.67 2.05 17.88
CA ASP A 157 -25.96 2.26 18.55
C ASP A 157 -26.81 3.36 17.89
N LEU A 158 -26.29 4.06 16.88
CA LEU A 158 -27.02 5.10 16.17
C LEU A 158 -28.26 4.53 15.46
N THR A 159 -29.44 5.07 15.78
CA THR A 159 -30.68 4.70 15.08
C THR A 159 -30.63 5.19 13.64
N LEU A 160 -30.77 4.27 12.69
CA LEU A 160 -30.79 4.55 11.25
C LEU A 160 -31.91 3.74 10.62
N ASP A 161 -32.58 4.32 9.62
CA ASP A 161 -33.57 3.58 8.84
C ASP A 161 -32.91 2.36 8.19
N VAL A 162 -33.47 1.18 8.43
CA VAL A 162 -33.01 -0.07 7.82
C VAL A 162 -33.07 0.10 6.29
N ASN A 163 -32.06 -0.41 5.58
CA ASN A 163 -31.87 -0.20 4.14
C ASN A 163 -31.53 1.22 3.67
N SER A 164 -31.41 2.21 4.57
CA SER A 164 -30.86 3.49 4.15
C SER A 164 -29.38 3.36 3.75
N ALA A 165 -28.92 4.26 2.88
CA ALA A 165 -27.51 4.28 2.50
C ALA A 165 -26.57 4.46 3.71
N SER A 166 -26.96 5.28 4.69
CA SER A 166 -26.21 5.44 5.95
C SER A 166 -26.10 4.12 6.72
N TRP A 167 -27.18 3.34 6.79
CA TRP A 167 -27.21 2.03 7.44
C TRP A 167 -26.26 1.04 6.75
N HIS A 168 -26.30 0.98 5.42
CA HIS A 168 -25.40 0.12 4.64
C HIS A 168 -23.92 0.48 4.82
N TRP A 169 -23.57 1.76 4.71
CA TRP A 169 -22.18 2.19 4.84
C TRP A 169 -21.66 2.13 6.28
N ARG A 170 -22.53 2.28 7.29
CA ARG A 170 -22.20 1.92 8.67
C ARG A 170 -21.85 0.45 8.78
N ASN A 171 -22.68 -0.44 8.23
CA ASN A 171 -22.45 -1.88 8.30
C ASN A 171 -21.15 -2.30 7.59
N VAL A 172 -20.86 -1.71 6.42
CA VAL A 172 -19.58 -1.95 5.72
C VAL A 172 -18.38 -1.51 6.57
N PHE A 173 -18.46 -0.36 7.23
CA PHE A 173 -17.41 0.11 8.15
C PHE A 173 -17.25 -0.79 9.38
N MET A 174 -18.37 -1.18 10.01
CA MET A 174 -18.33 -2.06 11.17
C MET A 174 -17.88 -3.47 10.81
N LEU A 175 -18.23 -3.98 9.63
CA LEU A 175 -17.72 -5.24 9.12
C LEU A 175 -16.20 -5.20 8.90
N SER A 176 -15.66 -4.09 8.37
CA SER A 176 -14.21 -3.88 8.34
C SER A 176 -13.60 -3.97 9.74
N PHE A 177 -14.21 -3.32 10.75
CA PHE A 177 -13.74 -3.38 12.14
C PHE A 177 -13.80 -4.80 12.73
N TYR A 178 -14.94 -5.49 12.61
CA TYR A 178 -15.14 -6.86 13.12
C TYR A 178 -14.23 -7.90 12.45
N MET A 179 -13.78 -7.63 11.22
CA MET A 179 -12.84 -8.45 10.47
C MET A 179 -11.39 -7.94 10.64
N ILE A 180 -10.99 -7.60 11.87
CA ILE A 180 -9.61 -7.17 12.22
C ILE A 180 -9.15 -5.95 11.39
N GLY A 181 -10.07 -5.03 11.11
CA GLY A 181 -9.77 -3.86 10.30
C GLY A 181 -9.49 -4.16 8.82
N MET A 182 -10.10 -5.19 8.25
CA MET A 182 -9.91 -5.58 6.84
C MET A 182 -9.98 -4.37 5.91
N ASN A 183 -9.07 -4.27 4.92
CA ASN A 183 -9.11 -3.15 3.98
C ASN A 183 -10.38 -3.22 3.12
N LEU A 184 -11.01 -2.08 2.82
CA LEU A 184 -12.24 -2.04 2.04
C LEU A 184 -12.11 -2.70 0.66
N ALA A 185 -10.95 -2.58 0.00
CA ALA A 185 -10.75 -3.19 -1.30
C ALA A 185 -10.71 -4.72 -1.26
N ASP A 186 -10.31 -5.31 -0.12
CA ASP A 186 -10.37 -6.75 0.13
C ASP A 186 -11.81 -7.12 0.56
N LEU A 187 -12.40 -6.35 1.49
CA LEU A 187 -13.74 -6.58 2.04
C LEU A 187 -14.84 -6.57 0.97
N LEU A 188 -14.80 -5.59 0.06
CA LEU A 188 -15.81 -5.42 -0.99
C LEU A 188 -15.72 -6.48 -2.09
N THR A 189 -14.64 -7.27 -2.13
CA THR A 189 -14.47 -8.38 -3.08
C THR A 189 -14.29 -9.70 -2.35
N ILE A 190 -14.91 -9.86 -1.17
CA ILE A 190 -15.05 -11.19 -0.58
C ILE A 190 -16.04 -11.95 -1.44
N ASN A 191 -15.61 -13.11 -1.94
CA ASN A 191 -16.46 -14.02 -2.69
C ASN A 191 -17.16 -14.99 -1.74
N GLU A 192 -18.27 -15.58 -2.17
CA GLU A 192 -18.96 -16.62 -1.41
C GLU A 192 -18.03 -17.81 -1.08
N SER A 193 -17.20 -18.22 -2.03
CA SER A 193 -16.20 -19.29 -1.85
C SER A 193 -15.09 -18.97 -0.84
N ALA A 194 -14.91 -17.71 -0.47
CA ALA A 194 -13.95 -17.31 0.57
C ALA A 194 -14.49 -17.58 1.98
N ILE A 195 -15.78 -17.87 2.13
CA ILE A 195 -16.40 -18.18 3.42
C ILE A 195 -16.45 -19.70 3.60
N VAL A 196 -15.58 -20.22 4.47
CA VAL A 196 -15.41 -21.66 4.73
C VAL A 196 -15.41 -21.90 6.23
N ASP A 197 -16.25 -22.81 6.71
CA ASP A 197 -16.32 -23.24 8.11
C ASP A 197 -16.37 -22.09 9.14
N GLY A 198 -17.21 -21.08 8.85
CA GLY A 198 -17.39 -19.92 9.73
C GLY A 198 -16.22 -18.93 9.72
N ARG A 199 -15.33 -18.99 8.72
CA ARG A 199 -14.20 -18.07 8.54
C ARG A 199 -14.22 -17.41 7.16
N VAL A 200 -13.60 -16.24 7.05
CA VAL A 200 -13.24 -15.64 5.75
C VAL A 200 -11.76 -15.91 5.48
N VAL A 201 -11.49 -16.65 4.41
CA VAL A 201 -10.14 -16.95 3.92
C VAL A 201 -9.89 -16.17 2.64
N PHE A 202 -8.90 -15.28 2.63
CA PHE A 202 -8.62 -14.46 1.46
C PHE A 202 -7.14 -14.12 1.31
N ARG A 203 -6.72 -13.85 0.08
CA ARG A 203 -5.40 -13.32 -0.24
C ARG A 203 -5.47 -11.80 -0.28
N ARG A 204 -4.75 -11.13 0.62
CA ARG A 204 -4.72 -9.67 0.67
C ARG A 204 -4.15 -9.08 -0.61
N LYS A 205 -4.92 -8.22 -1.30
CA LYS A 205 -4.53 -7.67 -2.61
C LYS A 205 -3.21 -6.89 -2.58
N LYS A 206 -2.91 -6.23 -1.45
CA LYS A 206 -1.71 -5.39 -1.33
C LYS A 206 -0.42 -6.20 -1.16
N THR A 207 -0.45 -7.28 -0.38
CA THR A 207 0.77 -7.98 0.06
C THR A 207 0.83 -9.42 -0.39
N GLY A 208 -0.27 -10.02 -0.86
CA GLY A 208 -0.34 -11.42 -1.23
C GLY A 208 -0.38 -12.40 -0.04
N LYS A 209 -0.28 -11.92 1.21
CA LYS A 209 -0.44 -12.75 2.42
C LYS A 209 -1.86 -13.32 2.49
N ILE A 210 -1.97 -14.59 2.86
CA ILE A 210 -3.26 -15.25 3.11
C ILE A 210 -3.70 -14.93 4.53
N TYR A 211 -4.96 -14.58 4.69
CA TYR A 211 -5.60 -14.35 5.97
C TYR A 211 -6.71 -15.39 6.15
N SER A 212 -6.92 -15.81 7.39
CA SER A 212 -8.04 -16.66 7.80
C SER A 212 -8.64 -16.05 9.06
N ILE A 213 -9.80 -15.40 8.94
CA ILE A 213 -10.41 -14.63 10.04
C ILE A 213 -11.74 -15.27 10.44
N LYS A 214 -11.90 -15.63 11.71
CA LYS A 214 -13.17 -16.13 12.25
C LYS A 214 -14.27 -15.09 12.12
N ILE A 215 -15.43 -15.50 11.60
CA ILE A 215 -16.61 -14.65 11.49
C ILE A 215 -17.29 -14.62 12.87
N GLN A 216 -17.10 -13.51 13.56
CA GLN A 216 -17.74 -13.26 14.86
C GLN A 216 -19.22 -12.92 14.66
N LYS A 217 -20.06 -13.18 15.66
CA LYS A 217 -21.52 -13.04 15.57
C LYS A 217 -22.00 -11.71 14.95
N PRO A 218 -21.47 -10.53 15.35
CA PRO A 218 -21.87 -9.25 14.74
C PRO A 218 -21.51 -9.12 13.25
N ALA A 219 -20.39 -9.73 12.82
CA ALA A 219 -20.03 -9.79 11.41
C ALA A 219 -20.92 -10.76 10.65
N GLN A 220 -21.23 -11.92 11.27
CA GLN A 220 -22.12 -12.93 10.72
C GLN A 220 -23.50 -12.34 10.41
N ASP A 221 -24.08 -11.58 11.34
CA ASP A 221 -25.39 -10.96 11.17
C ASP A 221 -25.43 -10.01 9.97
N ILE A 222 -24.37 -9.21 9.77
CA ILE A 222 -24.24 -8.32 8.61
C ILE A 222 -24.08 -9.11 7.32
N LEU A 223 -23.20 -10.12 7.29
CA LEU A 223 -22.95 -10.93 6.10
C LEU A 223 -24.21 -11.72 5.68
N TYR A 224 -24.92 -12.30 6.65
CA TYR A 224 -26.12 -13.08 6.40
C TYR A 224 -27.26 -12.20 5.89
N TYR A 225 -27.38 -10.98 6.40
CA TYR A 225 -28.32 -10.00 5.87
C TYR A 225 -28.13 -9.78 4.36
N TYR A 226 -26.90 -9.55 3.90
CA TYR A 226 -26.62 -9.33 2.48
C TYR A 226 -26.82 -10.60 1.64
N ARG A 227 -26.37 -11.75 2.14
CA ARG A 227 -26.57 -13.07 1.51
C ARG A 227 -28.04 -13.41 1.29
N ALA A 228 -28.90 -13.07 2.25
CA ALA A 228 -30.31 -13.49 2.22
C ALA A 228 -31.18 -12.69 1.23
N GLY A 229 -30.80 -11.45 0.86
CA GLY A 229 -31.76 -10.55 0.21
C GLY A 229 -31.24 -9.50 -0.76
N MET A 230 -29.93 -9.35 -0.98
CA MET A 230 -29.40 -8.25 -1.81
C MET A 230 -28.36 -8.63 -2.86
N VAL A 231 -27.89 -9.88 -2.87
CA VAL A 231 -26.96 -10.35 -3.89
C VAL A 231 -27.78 -10.94 -5.04
N ASP A 232 -27.57 -10.41 -6.26
CA ASP A 232 -28.02 -11.09 -7.47
C ASP A 232 -27.40 -12.49 -7.45
N LYS A 233 -28.18 -13.56 -7.62
CA LYS A 233 -27.66 -14.94 -7.58
C LYS A 233 -26.51 -15.18 -8.58
N LYS A 234 -26.32 -14.28 -9.55
CA LYS A 234 -25.23 -14.29 -10.53
C LYS A 234 -23.97 -13.54 -10.09
N ASP A 235 -24.00 -12.81 -8.97
CA ASP A 235 -22.88 -12.04 -8.45
C ASP A 235 -22.14 -12.84 -7.37
N ASP A 236 -20.84 -13.07 -7.55
CA ASP A 236 -20.02 -13.89 -6.65
C ASP A 236 -19.63 -13.13 -5.35
N TYR A 237 -19.79 -11.80 -5.32
CA TYR A 237 -19.44 -11.00 -4.14
C TYR A 237 -20.53 -11.00 -3.08
N VAL A 238 -20.12 -11.15 -1.82
CA VAL A 238 -21.04 -11.18 -0.66
C VAL A 238 -21.68 -9.80 -0.41
N LEU A 239 -20.98 -8.71 -0.74
CA LEU A 239 -21.44 -7.34 -0.52
C LEU A 239 -21.90 -6.69 -1.83
N PRO A 240 -23.12 -6.14 -1.89
CA PRO A 240 -23.69 -5.59 -3.13
C PRO A 240 -23.15 -4.19 -3.50
N MET A 241 -22.02 -3.77 -2.93
CA MET A 241 -21.48 -2.42 -3.11
C MET A 241 -20.71 -2.24 -4.43
N ILE A 242 -20.27 -3.35 -5.03
CA ILE A 242 -19.63 -3.43 -6.34
C ILE A 242 -20.03 -4.75 -7.00
N LYS A 243 -19.93 -4.83 -8.33
CA LYS A 243 -20.24 -6.06 -9.09
C LYS A 243 -19.00 -6.93 -9.28
N SER A 244 -19.18 -8.26 -9.21
CA SER A 244 -18.18 -9.22 -9.68
C SER A 244 -18.08 -9.22 -11.21
N GLY A 245 -17.06 -9.91 -11.75
CA GLY A 245 -16.82 -10.03 -13.20
C GLY A 245 -16.31 -8.76 -13.91
N LEU A 246 -16.19 -7.63 -13.22
CA LEU A 246 -15.65 -6.39 -13.79
C LEU A 246 -14.18 -6.55 -14.23
N LYS A 247 -13.80 -5.86 -15.32
CA LYS A 247 -12.40 -5.81 -15.75
C LYS A 247 -11.53 -5.15 -14.66
N PRO A 248 -10.22 -5.45 -14.56
CA PRO A 248 -9.38 -4.97 -13.46
C PRO A 248 -9.42 -3.45 -13.21
N MET A 249 -9.42 -2.63 -14.27
CA MET A 249 -9.51 -1.17 -14.13
C MET A 249 -10.90 -0.69 -13.67
N GLU A 250 -11.96 -1.30 -14.18
CA GLU A 250 -13.35 -0.99 -13.81
C GLU A 250 -13.61 -1.39 -12.35
N GLN A 251 -13.19 -2.58 -11.94
CA GLN A 251 -13.27 -3.03 -10.55
C GLN A 251 -12.52 -2.07 -9.62
N ARG A 252 -11.31 -1.64 -10.01
CA ARG A 252 -10.54 -0.67 -9.24
C ARG A 252 -11.28 0.67 -9.10
N LYS A 253 -11.86 1.17 -10.18
CA LYS A 253 -12.66 2.42 -10.18
C LYS A 253 -13.88 2.28 -9.26
N ALA A 254 -14.60 1.16 -9.34
CA ALA A 254 -15.74 0.85 -8.49
C ALA A 254 -15.33 0.81 -7.00
N ILE A 255 -14.23 0.13 -6.66
CA ILE A 255 -13.69 0.10 -5.30
C ILE A 255 -13.35 1.50 -4.80
N LEU A 256 -12.67 2.33 -5.61
CA LEU A 256 -12.31 3.70 -5.21
C LEU A 256 -13.56 4.57 -4.98
N GLN A 257 -14.57 4.43 -5.85
CA GLN A 257 -15.84 5.10 -5.69
C GLN A 257 -16.53 4.67 -4.40
N SER A 258 -16.60 3.36 -4.12
CA SER A 258 -17.20 2.81 -2.90
C SER A 258 -16.45 3.26 -1.63
N VAL A 259 -15.12 3.36 -1.67
CA VAL A 259 -14.33 3.95 -0.57
C VAL A 259 -14.69 5.42 -0.36
N HIS A 260 -14.81 6.20 -1.44
CA HIS A 260 -15.19 7.61 -1.35
C HIS A 260 -16.61 7.78 -0.78
N THR A 261 -17.56 7.01 -1.29
CA THR A 261 -18.94 6.99 -0.81
C THR A 261 -19.00 6.61 0.67
N CYS A 262 -18.33 5.53 1.07
CA CYS A 262 -18.24 5.13 2.48
C CYS A 262 -17.70 6.26 3.37
N ASN A 263 -16.60 6.91 2.97
CA ASN A 263 -16.03 8.04 3.73
C ASN A 263 -17.00 9.23 3.85
N ASN A 264 -17.79 9.52 2.82
CA ASN A 264 -18.79 10.58 2.88
C ASN A 264 -19.90 10.26 3.88
N TYR A 265 -20.38 9.01 3.92
CA TYR A 265 -21.36 8.59 4.93
C TYR A 265 -20.74 8.53 6.32
N LEU A 266 -19.49 8.08 6.48
CA LEU A 266 -18.79 8.11 7.76
C LEU A 266 -18.64 9.52 8.31
N LYS A 267 -18.42 10.52 7.45
CA LYS A 267 -18.42 11.92 7.87
C LYS A 267 -19.77 12.35 8.44
N LYS A 268 -20.88 11.98 7.79
CA LYS A 268 -22.25 12.27 8.27
C LYS A 268 -22.55 11.55 9.59
N LEU A 269 -22.22 10.27 9.69
CA LEU A 269 -22.39 9.46 10.90
C LEU A 269 -21.58 10.04 12.06
N ALA A 270 -20.32 10.42 11.81
CA ALA A 270 -19.47 11.06 12.81
C ALA A 270 -20.09 12.37 13.33
N GLN A 271 -20.66 13.20 12.46
CA GLN A 271 -21.37 14.42 12.87
C GLN A 271 -22.59 14.10 13.75
N GLN A 272 -23.42 13.12 13.36
CA GLN A 272 -24.58 12.70 14.15
C GLN A 272 -24.20 12.15 15.53
N CYS A 273 -23.04 11.50 15.65
CA CYS A 273 -22.49 11.00 16.90
C CYS A 273 -21.65 12.04 17.69
N ASN A 274 -21.59 13.30 17.26
CA ASN A 274 -20.76 14.35 17.85
C ASN A 274 -19.25 14.01 17.92
N ILE A 275 -18.75 13.29 16.91
CA ILE A 275 -17.34 12.91 16.77
C ILE A 275 -16.63 13.98 15.95
N GLY A 276 -15.81 14.82 16.62
CA GLY A 276 -15.02 15.89 15.98
C GLY A 276 -13.82 15.44 15.13
N LYS A 277 -13.76 14.16 14.75
CA LYS A 277 -12.65 13.57 13.99
C LYS A 277 -13.03 13.36 12.53
N PRO A 278 -12.08 13.48 11.58
CA PRO A 278 -12.33 13.19 10.17
C PRO A 278 -12.34 11.66 9.94
N VAL A 279 -13.42 11.00 10.35
CA VAL A 279 -13.57 9.54 10.27
C VAL A 279 -13.55 9.09 8.81
N SER A 280 -12.78 8.03 8.54
CA SER A 280 -12.67 7.38 7.24
C SER A 280 -12.56 5.87 7.43
N THR A 281 -12.63 5.11 6.34
CA THR A 281 -12.52 3.65 6.34
C THR A 281 -11.25 3.13 7.02
N TYR A 282 -10.16 3.91 7.03
CA TYR A 282 -8.93 3.55 7.75
C TYR A 282 -9.07 3.54 9.27
N TYR A 283 -10.04 4.25 9.83
CA TYR A 283 -10.23 4.29 11.29
C TYR A 283 -10.60 2.92 11.83
N ALA A 284 -11.29 2.05 11.07
CA ALA A 284 -11.62 0.69 11.53
C ALA A 284 -10.36 -0.08 11.97
N ARG A 285 -9.34 -0.16 11.09
CA ARG A 285 -8.08 -0.86 11.39
C ARG A 285 -7.31 -0.27 12.56
N TYR A 286 -7.13 1.06 12.57
CA TYR A 286 -6.38 1.70 13.63
C TYR A 286 -7.10 1.63 14.98
N SER A 287 -8.43 1.74 14.98
CA SER A 287 -9.24 1.62 16.21
C SER A 287 -9.17 0.21 16.75
N TRP A 288 -9.32 -0.82 15.89
CA TRP A 288 -9.15 -2.22 16.28
C TRP A 288 -7.79 -2.45 16.96
N ALA A 289 -6.70 -2.03 16.31
CA ALA A 289 -5.34 -2.20 16.83
C ALA A 289 -5.10 -1.45 18.15
N ASN A 290 -5.66 -0.25 18.30
CA ASN A 290 -5.50 0.54 19.52
C ASN A 290 -6.37 0.01 20.67
N ILE A 291 -7.55 -0.53 20.38
CA ILE A 291 -8.37 -1.20 21.39
C ILE A 291 -7.69 -2.47 21.85
N ALA A 292 -7.20 -3.31 20.93
CA ALA A 292 -6.42 -4.51 21.26
C ALA A 292 -5.23 -4.18 22.17
N ARG A 293 -4.53 -3.07 21.88
CA ARG A 293 -3.45 -2.62 22.75
C ARG A 293 -3.92 -2.19 24.14
N ARG A 294 -5.03 -1.44 24.21
CA ARG A 294 -5.57 -0.93 25.47
C ARG A 294 -6.07 -2.03 26.40
N ILE A 295 -6.57 -3.13 25.85
CA ILE A 295 -7.02 -4.30 26.62
C ILE A 295 -5.87 -5.26 26.99
N GLY A 296 -4.62 -4.94 26.63
CA GLY A 296 -3.43 -5.62 27.16
C GLY A 296 -2.63 -6.47 26.16
N TYR A 297 -3.07 -6.62 24.90
CA TYR A 297 -2.34 -7.45 23.93
C TYR A 297 -1.04 -6.79 23.43
N SER A 298 -0.02 -7.61 23.19
CA SER A 298 1.31 -7.15 22.77
C SER A 298 1.30 -6.54 21.36
N LYS A 299 2.35 -5.76 21.03
CA LYS A 299 2.54 -5.25 19.66
C LYS A 299 2.65 -6.37 18.64
N ASP A 300 3.26 -7.49 19.02
CA ASP A 300 3.58 -8.59 18.12
C ASP A 300 2.31 -9.34 17.73
N ILE A 301 1.43 -9.66 18.70
CA ILE A 301 0.11 -10.27 18.44
C ILE A 301 -0.73 -9.36 17.56
N ILE A 302 -0.75 -8.05 17.84
CA ILE A 302 -1.52 -7.08 17.02
C ILE A 302 -0.94 -6.98 15.61
N ALA A 303 0.39 -7.01 15.46
CA ALA A 303 1.04 -7.00 14.16
C ALA A 303 0.71 -8.26 13.36
N GLU A 304 0.75 -9.43 13.99
CA GLU A 304 0.40 -10.71 13.36
C GLU A 304 -1.06 -10.72 12.91
N ALA A 305 -1.99 -10.29 13.78
CA ALA A 305 -3.42 -10.17 13.46
C ALA A 305 -3.68 -9.26 12.24
N LEU A 306 -2.92 -8.17 12.12
CA LEU A 306 -2.98 -7.24 10.98
C LEU A 306 -2.23 -7.77 9.74
N GLY A 307 -1.52 -8.90 9.87
CA GLY A 307 -0.64 -9.50 8.87
C GLY A 307 0.52 -8.59 8.47
N HIS A 308 1.09 -7.90 9.46
CA HIS A 308 2.39 -7.24 9.34
C HIS A 308 3.48 -8.25 9.72
N GLU A 309 4.53 -8.35 8.91
CA GLU A 309 5.75 -9.04 9.32
C GLU A 309 6.42 -8.18 10.40
N TYR A 310 6.57 -8.71 11.62
CA TYR A 310 7.33 -8.06 12.69
C TYR A 310 8.52 -8.93 13.09
N GLY A 311 9.69 -8.30 13.22
CA GLY A 311 10.98 -8.92 13.50
C GLY A 311 12.07 -8.40 12.54
N ASN A 312 13.34 -8.40 12.97
CA ASN A 312 14.42 -8.34 11.99
C ASN A 312 14.20 -9.51 11.04
N ARG A 313 14.50 -9.34 9.74
CA ARG A 313 14.46 -10.42 8.73
C ARG A 313 15.24 -11.68 9.16
N VAL A 314 16.05 -11.57 10.21
CA VAL A 314 16.85 -12.62 10.85
C VAL A 314 16.14 -13.28 12.06
N THR A 315 15.38 -12.56 12.90
CA THR A 315 14.71 -13.14 14.08
C THR A 315 13.34 -13.76 13.79
N GLY A 316 12.65 -13.34 12.73
CA GLY A 316 11.37 -13.92 12.31
C GLY A 316 11.47 -15.30 11.67
N ILE A 317 12.68 -15.83 11.46
CA ILE A 317 12.91 -17.16 10.90
C ILE A 317 12.74 -18.27 11.96
N TYR A 318 12.83 -17.93 13.26
CA TYR A 318 12.92 -18.90 14.35
C TYR A 318 11.69 -19.01 15.26
N LEU A 319 10.67 -18.18 15.05
CA LEU A 319 9.44 -18.22 15.86
C LEU A 319 8.28 -18.63 14.97
N ASP A 320 7.61 -19.72 15.34
CA ASP A 320 6.39 -20.15 14.69
C ASP A 320 5.34 -19.02 14.76
N SER A 321 4.56 -18.89 13.69
CA SER A 321 3.42 -17.98 13.66
C SER A 321 2.47 -18.29 14.81
N TYR A 322 1.94 -17.25 15.47
CA TYR A 322 0.93 -17.42 16.52
C TYR A 322 -0.25 -18.29 16.04
N ASP A 323 -0.75 -19.15 16.94
CA ASP A 323 -1.93 -19.95 16.67
C ASP A 323 -3.13 -19.07 16.31
N THR A 324 -3.87 -19.51 15.30
CA THR A 324 -5.04 -18.77 14.78
C THR A 324 -6.09 -18.52 15.88
N GLU A 325 -6.16 -19.42 16.87
CA GLU A 325 -7.04 -19.32 18.03
C GLU A 325 -6.74 -18.09 18.92
N ILE A 326 -5.46 -17.74 19.08
CA ILE A 326 -5.06 -16.54 19.85
C ILE A 326 -5.57 -15.29 19.14
N ILE A 327 -5.44 -15.22 17.83
CA ILE A 327 -5.91 -14.09 17.03
C ILE A 327 -7.45 -13.99 17.07
N ASP A 328 -8.13 -15.13 17.06
CA ASP A 328 -9.59 -15.19 17.19
C ASP A 328 -10.07 -14.71 18.57
N ASP A 329 -9.39 -15.08 19.66
CA ASP A 329 -9.67 -14.57 21.00
C ASP A 329 -9.46 -13.05 21.07
N VAL A 330 -8.32 -12.55 20.57
CA VAL A 330 -8.05 -11.11 20.51
C VAL A 330 -9.18 -10.37 19.80
N ASN A 331 -9.61 -10.87 18.65
CA ASN A 331 -10.70 -10.25 17.90
C ASN A 331 -12.01 -10.28 18.70
N THR A 332 -12.32 -11.39 19.37
CA THR A 332 -13.48 -11.52 20.27
C THR A 332 -13.44 -10.43 21.35
N LYS A 333 -12.34 -10.30 22.09
CA LYS A 333 -12.19 -9.32 23.18
C LYS A 333 -12.27 -7.87 22.70
N VAL A 334 -11.71 -7.57 21.53
CA VAL A 334 -11.82 -6.22 20.92
C VAL A 334 -13.26 -5.88 20.57
N ILE A 335 -14.02 -6.83 20.04
CA ILE A 335 -15.43 -6.64 19.69
C ILE A 335 -16.29 -6.50 20.94
N GLU A 336 -16.09 -7.37 21.93
CA GLU A 336 -16.77 -7.29 23.24
C GLU A 336 -16.54 -5.92 23.90
N ALA A 337 -15.30 -5.42 23.90
CA ALA A 337 -14.99 -4.10 24.45
C ALA A 337 -15.84 -2.96 23.85
N VAL A 338 -16.31 -3.10 22.61
CA VAL A 338 -17.17 -2.11 21.94
C VAL A 338 -18.66 -2.39 22.16
N LEU A 339 -19.07 -3.65 22.14
CA LEU A 339 -20.49 -4.02 22.13
C LEU A 339 -21.10 -4.19 23.52
N THR A 340 -20.29 -4.54 24.54
CA THR A 340 -20.78 -4.74 25.90
C THR A 340 -21.35 -3.43 26.46
N LYS A 341 -22.59 -3.48 26.98
CA LYS A 341 -23.18 -2.36 27.73
C LYS A 341 -22.38 -2.18 29.02
N LYS A 342 -21.99 -0.96 29.36
CA LYS A 342 -21.28 -0.62 30.62
C LYS A 342 -21.91 -1.39 31.80
N GLY A 343 -21.10 -2.21 32.48
CA GLY A 343 -21.53 -2.96 33.67
C GLY A 343 -20.89 -4.34 33.89
N ALA A 344 -20.07 -4.84 32.96
CA ALA A 344 -19.35 -6.11 33.14
C ALA A 344 -17.87 -5.95 32.79
N LEU A 345 -17.11 -5.35 33.72
CA LEU A 345 -15.69 -5.56 33.92
C LEU A 345 -15.45 -5.52 35.43
#